data_AF-A0A353D3I6-F1
#
_entry.id   AF-A0A353D3I6-F1
#
_cell.length_a   1.000
_cell.length_b   1.000
_cell.length_c   1.000
_cell.angle_alpha   90.00
_cell.angle_beta   90.00
_cell.angle_gamma   90.00
#
_symmetry.space_group_name_H-M   'P 1'
#
loop_
_entity.id
_entity.type
_entity.pdbx_description
1 polymer ?
#
loop_
_entity_poly.entity_id
_entity_poly.type
_entity_poly.pdbx_seq_one_letter_code
_entity_poly.pdbx_strand_id
1 'polypeptide(L)' 'DATLVQMARDKPMDAPELLAITGVGQHKLEKYGNDFLDAIAVYC' A
#
# COMPACT_ATOMS: atom_id res chain seq x y z
N ASP A 1 -10.09 -5.89 6.69
CA ASP A 1 -9.75 -4.45 6.80
C ASP A 1 -10.02 -3.81 5.43
N ALA A 2 -10.69 -2.65 5.37
CA ALA A 2 -11.00 -1.98 4.11
C ALA A 2 -9.73 -1.51 3.37
N THR A 3 -8.65 -1.21 4.12
CA THR A 3 -7.36 -0.77 3.59
C THR A 3 -6.72 -1.85 2.71
N LEU A 4 -6.64 -3.10 3.21
CA LEU A 4 -6.01 -4.21 2.48
C LEU A 4 -6.81 -4.63 1.24
N VAL A 5 -8.14 -4.56 1.32
CA VAL A 5 -9.01 -4.82 0.16
C VAL A 5 -8.76 -3.76 -0.92
N GLN A 6 -8.62 -2.50 -0.53
CA GLN A 6 -8.30 -1.43 -1.47
C GLN A 6 -6.90 -1.62 -2.07
N MET A 7 -5.87 -1.95 -1.28
CA MET A 7 -4.52 -2.25 -1.80
C MET A 7 -4.53 -3.40 -2.82
N ALA A 8 -5.25 -4.48 -2.54
CA ALA A 8 -5.34 -5.62 -3.45
C ALA A 8 -6.04 -5.28 -4.78
N ARG A 9 -6.98 -4.32 -4.75
CA ARG A 9 -7.71 -3.84 -5.92
C ARG A 9 -6.88 -2.84 -6.73
N ASP A 10 -6.35 -1.82 -6.06
CA ASP A 10 -5.71 -0.67 -6.70
C ASP A 10 -4.23 -0.95 -7.03
N LYS A 11 -3.62 -1.92 -6.33
CA LYS A 11 -2.24 -2.40 -6.51
C LYS A 11 -1.20 -1.26 -6.61
N PRO A 12 -1.07 -0.44 -5.55
CA PRO A 12 -0.12 0.66 -5.54
C PRO A 12 1.33 0.16 -5.72
N MET A 13 2.10 0.88 -6.52
CA MET A 13 3.47 0.56 -6.93
C MET A 13 4.50 1.54 -6.39
N ASP A 14 4.07 2.60 -5.73
CA ASP A 14 4.94 3.56 -5.07
C ASP A 14 4.34 4.16 -3.80
N ALA A 15 5.15 4.93 -3.08
CA ALA A 15 4.76 5.57 -1.83
C ALA A 15 3.60 6.58 -1.98
N PRO A 16 3.57 7.45 -3.01
CA PRO A 16 2.41 8.29 -3.31
C PRO A 16 1.11 7.51 -3.50
N GLU A 17 1.13 6.41 -4.26
CA GLU A 17 -0.05 5.57 -4.49
C GLU A 17 -0.48 4.86 -3.20
N LEU A 18 0.46 4.41 -2.36
CA LEU A 18 0.15 3.88 -1.05
C LEU A 18 -0.52 4.92 -0.14
N LEU A 19 -0.10 6.18 -0.17
CA LEU A 19 -0.73 7.27 0.59
C LEU A 19 -2.13 7.62 0.10
N ALA A 20 -2.46 7.28 -1.15
CA ALA A 20 -3.82 7.43 -1.68
C ALA A 20 -4.79 6.36 -1.16
N ILE A 21 -4.28 5.28 -0.55
CA ILE A 21 -5.12 4.24 0.06
C ILE A 21 -5.73 4.75 1.37
N THR A 22 -7.05 4.60 1.50
CA THR A 22 -7.77 5.03 2.70
C THR A 22 -7.29 4.24 3.91
N GLY A 23 -6.82 4.95 4.94
CA GLY A 23 -6.29 4.33 6.16
C GLY A 23 -4.77 4.12 6.17
N VAL A 24 -4.07 4.50 5.10
CA VAL A 24 -2.59 4.61 5.06
C VAL A 24 -2.18 6.07 5.23
N GLY A 25 -1.69 6.41 6.42
CA GLY A 25 -1.04 7.70 6.67
C GLY A 25 0.49 7.57 6.67
N GLN A 26 1.18 8.71 6.78
CA GLN A 26 2.64 8.78 6.78
C GLN A 26 3.30 7.78 7.74
N HIS A 27 2.81 7.66 8.99
CA HIS A 27 3.37 6.71 9.95
C HIS A 27 3.31 5.24 9.50
N LYS A 28 2.21 4.84 8.83
CA LYS A 28 2.08 3.47 8.32
C LYS A 28 2.93 3.27 7.07
N LEU A 29 3.02 4.29 6.21
CA LEU A 29 3.92 4.26 5.05
C LEU A 29 5.37 4.09 5.50
N GLU A 30 5.84 4.88 6.47
CA GLU A 30 7.21 4.77 6.99
C GLU A 30 7.50 3.40 7.59
N LYS A 31 6.51 2.81 8.28
CA LYS A 31 6.69 1.55 9.00
C LYS A 31 6.53 0.31 8.12
N TYR A 32 5.65 0.34 7.13
CA TYR A 32 5.23 -0.85 6.37
C TYR A 32 5.25 -0.66 4.85
N GLY A 33 5.58 0.53 4.34
CA GLY A 33 5.46 0.87 2.93
C GLY A 33 6.22 -0.08 2.03
N ASN A 34 7.51 -0.29 2.31
CA ASN A 34 8.34 -1.21 1.53
C ASN A 34 7.81 -2.64 1.56
N ASP A 35 7.43 -3.15 2.74
CA ASP A 35 6.89 -4.51 2.87
C ASP A 35 5.65 -4.72 1.99
N PHE A 36 4.76 -3.72 1.94
CA PHE A 36 3.57 -3.78 1.09
C PHE A 36 3.89 -3.64 -0.39
N LEU A 37 4.77 -2.71 -0.77
CA LEU A 37 5.18 -2.55 -2.17
C LEU A 37 5.84 -3.82 -2.70
N ASP A 38 6.75 -4.41 -1.93
CA ASP A 38 7.40 -5.67 -2.28
C ASP A 38 6.39 -6.80 -2.43
N ALA A 39 5.44 -6.91 -1.49
CA ALA A 39 4.40 -7.93 -1.54
C ALA A 39 3.46 -7.76 -2.74
N ILE A 40 3.12 -6.52 -3.12
CA ILE A 40 2.24 -6.21 -4.25
C ILE A 40 2.96 -6.45 -5.58
N ALA A 41 4.25 -6.06 -5.67
CA ALA A 41 5.08 -6.21 -6.87
C ALA A 41 5.23 -7.67 -7.31
N VAL A 42 5.13 -8.65 -6.40
CA VAL A 42 5.16 -10.08 -6.74
C VAL A 42 3.99 -10.50 -7.65
N TYR A 43 2.89 -9.75 -7.70
CA TYR A 43 1.65 -10.10 -8.42
C TYR A 43 1.35 -9.20 -9.63
N CYS A 44 2.35 -8.48 -10.13
CA CYS A 44 2.22 -7.54 -11.26
C CYS A 44 3.37 -7.73 -12.25
#